data_AF-A0A1A2S954-F1
#
_entry.id   AF-A0A1A2S954-F1
#
_cell.length_a   1.000
_cell.length_b   1.000
_cell.length_c   1.000
_cell.angle_alpha   90.00
_cell.angle_beta   90.00
_cell.angle_gamma   90.00
#
_symmetry.space_group_name_H-M   'P 1'
#
loop_
_entity.id
_entity.type
_entity.pdbx_description
1 polymer ?
#
loop_
_entity_poly.entity_id
_entity_poly.type
_entity_poly.pdbx_seq_one_letter_code
_entity_poly.pdbx_strand_id
1 'polypeptide(L)' 'MADLEFAYDLTRDEARRRSAVLEAIGDDWDPVAVLAEEQKAYDMLYSNLDDEQQRVYDELVRAGVLPERTTARVPD' A
#
# COMPACT_ATOMS: atom_id res chain seq x y z
N MET A 1 17.70 -37.63 25.69
CA MET A 1 16.91 -36.38 25.60
C MET A 1 15.93 -36.59 24.47
N ALA A 2 14.63 -36.48 24.73
CA ALA A 2 13.64 -36.61 23.67
C ALA A 2 13.73 -35.36 22.77
N ASP A 3 13.84 -35.56 21.46
CA ASP A 3 13.73 -34.47 20.49
C ASP A 3 12.30 -33.91 20.56
N LEU A 4 12.18 -32.62 20.85
CA LEU A 4 10.93 -31.88 20.79
C LEU A 4 10.80 -31.30 19.38
N GLU A 5 9.87 -31.83 18.61
CA GLU A 5 9.51 -31.28 17.31
C GLU A 5 8.60 -30.05 17.51
N PHE A 6 9.04 -28.90 16.99
CA PHE A 6 8.28 -27.66 17.06
C PHE A 6 7.68 -27.36 15.68
N ALA A 7 6.36 -27.50 15.56
CA ALA A 7 5.61 -27.13 14.37
C ALA A 7 4.83 -25.85 14.64
N TYR A 8 4.98 -24.85 13.75
CA TYR A 8 4.31 -23.56 13.86
C TYR A 8 3.43 -23.31 12.64
N ASP A 9 2.15 -23.05 12.88
CA ASP A 9 1.19 -22.68 11.84
C ASP A 9 1.24 -21.18 11.57
N LEU A 10 1.98 -20.81 10.52
CA LEU A 10 2.11 -19.41 10.08
C LEU A 10 0.79 -18.82 9.58
N THR A 11 -0.13 -19.63 9.04
CA THR A 11 -1.42 -19.14 8.58
C THR A 11 -2.29 -18.71 9.74
N ARG A 12 -2.33 -19.52 10.81
CA ARG A 12 -3.04 -19.17 12.03
C ARG A 12 -2.44 -17.95 12.71
N ASP A 13 -1.12 -17.85 12.72
CA ASP A 13 -0.45 -16.71 13.35
C ASP A 13 -0.65 -15.41 12.56
N GLU A 14 -0.61 -15.48 11.23
CA GLU A 14 -0.91 -14.33 10.39
C GLU A 14 -2.35 -13.84 10.58
N ALA A 15 -3.32 -14.75 10.73
CA ALA A 15 -4.68 -14.38 11.07
C ALA A 15 -4.75 -13.62 12.40
N ARG A 16 -4.05 -14.10 13.43
CA ARG A 16 -3.97 -13.42 14.75
C ARG A 16 -3.35 -12.02 14.63
N ARG A 17 -2.24 -11.90 13.90
CA ARG A 17 -1.56 -10.61 13.67
C ARG A 17 -2.48 -9.61 12.98
N ARG A 18 -3.20 -10.03 11.93
CA ARG A 18 -4.15 -9.17 11.22
C ARG A 18 -5.32 -8.73 12.10
N SER A 19 -5.88 -9.63 12.91
CA SER A 19 -6.94 -9.28 13.86
C SER A 19 -6.47 -8.23 14.87
N ALA A 20 -5.27 -8.39 15.45
CA ALA A 20 -4.71 -7.42 16.39
C ALA A 20 -4.45 -6.05 15.73
N VAL A 21 -4.05 -6.03 14.45
CA VAL A 21 -3.87 -4.78 13.70
C VAL A 21 -5.21 -4.09 13.48
N LEU A 22 -6.25 -4.81 13.06
CA LEU A 22 -7.58 -4.22 12.85
C LEU A 22 -8.17 -3.68 14.16
N GLU A 23 -7.99 -4.41 15.26
CA GLU A 23 -8.41 -3.96 16.59
C GLU A 23 -7.68 -2.68 17.03
N ALA A 24 -6.37 -2.59 16.77
CA ALA A 24 -5.58 -1.41 17.12
C ALA A 24 -5.92 -0.17 16.27
N ILE A 25 -6.35 -0.37 15.03
CA ILE A 25 -6.79 0.70 14.12
C ILE A 25 -8.14 1.28 14.59
N GLY A 26 -9.04 0.43 15.07
CA GLY A 26 -10.35 0.82 15.59
C GLY A 26 -11.44 0.96 14.52
N ASP A 27 -12.69 1.10 14.99
CA ASP A 27 -13.90 1.03 14.16
C ASP A 27 -14.14 2.27 13.27
N ASP A 28 -13.45 3.38 13.55
CA ASP A 28 -13.58 4.62 12.79
C ASP A 28 -12.75 4.61 11.47
N TRP A 29 -11.99 3.54 11.22
CA TRP A 29 -11.16 3.45 10.03
C TRP A 29 -11.97 3.07 8.79
N ASP A 30 -12.06 4.02 7.86
CA ASP A 30 -12.57 3.80 6.52
C ASP A 30 -11.39 3.58 5.54
N PRO A 31 -11.06 2.33 5.18
CA PRO A 31 -9.95 2.04 4.27
C PRO A 31 -10.17 2.62 2.86
N VAL A 32 -11.42 2.81 2.44
CA VAL A 32 -11.73 3.38 1.12
C VAL A 32 -11.45 4.87 1.14
N ALA A 33 -11.86 5.57 2.20
CA ALA A 33 -11.55 6.99 2.36
C ALA A 33 -10.04 7.23 2.48
N VAL A 34 -9.31 6.39 3.22
CA VAL A 34 -7.84 6.50 3.32
C VAL A 34 -7.18 6.32 1.94
N LEU A 35 -7.57 5.29 1.17
CA LEU A 35 -7.04 5.10 -0.18
C LEU A 35 -7.33 6.27 -1.12
N ALA A 36 -8.51 6.87 -1.01
CA ALA A 36 -8.86 8.05 -1.80
C ALA A 36 -8.00 9.28 -1.44
N GLU A 37 -7.76 9.52 -0.16
CA GLU A 37 -6.90 10.62 0.29
C GLU A 37 -5.42 10.37 -0.05
N GLU A 38 -4.94 9.13 -0.02
CA GLU A 38 -3.59 8.77 -0.50
C GLU A 38 -3.43 9.07 -1.99
N GLN A 39 -4.41 8.70 -2.83
CA GLN A 39 -4.37 9.01 -4.26
C GLN A 39 -4.35 10.53 -4.51
N LYS A 40 -5.15 11.29 -3.76
CA LYS A 40 -5.17 12.75 -3.82
C LYS A 40 -3.84 13.36 -3.36
N ALA A 41 -3.24 12.84 -2.29
CA ALA A 41 -1.93 13.25 -1.82
C ALA A 41 -0.85 12.99 -2.87
N TYR A 42 -0.89 11.83 -3.52
CA TYR A 42 0.00 11.50 -4.63
C TYR A 42 -0.15 12.48 -5.81
N ASP A 43 -1.39 12.82 -6.19
CA ASP A 43 -1.67 13.79 -7.25
C ASP A 43 -1.15 15.19 -6.90
N MET A 44 -1.26 15.59 -5.64
CA MET A 44 -0.72 16.86 -5.13
C MET A 44 0.82 16.85 -5.10
N LEU A 45 1.44 15.74 -4.70
CA LEU A 45 2.89 15.61 -4.60
C LEU A 45 3.59 15.79 -5.95
N TYR A 46 3.00 15.27 -7.01
CA TYR A 46 3.50 15.41 -8.39
C TYR A 46 2.71 16.46 -9.19
N SER A 47 2.07 17.41 -8.50
CA SER A 47 1.47 18.57 -9.13
C SER A 47 2.53 19.65 -9.38
N ASN A 48 2.36 20.41 -10.47
CA ASN A 48 3.19 21.57 -10.79
C ASN A 48 4.70 21.28 -10.89
N LEU A 49 5.06 20.10 -11.40
CA LEU A 49 6.45 19.78 -11.72
C LEU A 49 6.96 20.72 -12.81
N ASP A 50 8.17 21.21 -12.65
CA ASP A 50 8.89 21.88 -13.74
C ASP A 50 9.36 20.87 -14.80
N ASP A 51 9.91 21.37 -15.91
CA ASP A 51 10.32 20.53 -17.06
C ASP A 51 11.38 19.48 -16.69
N GLU A 52 12.30 19.80 -15.77
CA GLU A 52 13.34 18.87 -15.34
C GLU A 52 12.76 17.80 -14.41
N GLN A 53 11.93 18.23 -13.46
CA GLN A 53 11.22 17.36 -12.54
C GLN A 53 10.27 16.40 -13.27
N GLN A 54 9.54 16.89 -14.28
CA GLN A 54 8.66 16.07 -15.11
C GLN A 54 9.46 15.01 -15.88
N ARG A 55 10.62 15.37 -16.44
CA ARG A 55 11.48 14.42 -17.14
C ARG A 55 11.96 13.30 -16.22
N VAL A 56 12.36 13.64 -14.99
CA VAL A 56 12.78 12.64 -13.98
C VAL A 56 11.60 11.77 -13.56
N TYR A 57 10.42 12.37 -13.33
CA TYR A 57 9.20 11.63 -13.02
C TYR A 57 8.89 10.57 -14.10
N ASP A 58 8.90 10.97 -15.37
CA ASP A 58 8.63 10.07 -16.50
C ASP A 58 9.67 8.94 -16.62
N GLU A 59 10.94 9.22 -16.30
CA GLU A 59 11.99 8.21 -16.26
C GLU A 59 11.76 7.18 -15.15
N LEU A 60 11.39 7.64 -13.95
CA LEU A 60 11.10 6.78 -12.82
C LEU A 60 9.87 5.91 -13.05
N VAL A 61 8.83 6.45 -13.70
CA VAL A 61 7.67 5.67 -14.13
C VAL A 61 8.07 4.60 -15.15
N ARG A 62 8.84 4.97 -16.18
CA ARG A 62 9.32 4.02 -17.20
C ARG A 62 10.20 2.92 -16.61
N ALA A 63 10.99 3.24 -15.59
CA ALA A 63 11.83 2.28 -14.88
C ALA A 63 11.05 1.38 -13.90
N GLY A 64 9.75 1.64 -13.68
CA GLY A 64 8.92 0.91 -12.72
C GLY A 64 9.22 1.26 -11.26
N VAL A 65 9.95 2.35 -11.01
CA VAL A 65 10.23 2.86 -9.66
C VAL A 65 8.99 3.59 -9.12
N LEU A 66 8.33 4.37 -9.97
CA LEU A 66 7.04 4.99 -9.67
C LEU A 66 5.91 4.27 -10.41
N PRO A 67 4.72 4.16 -9.80
CA PRO A 67 3.56 3.56 -10.46
C PRO A 67 3.07 4.42 -11.62
N GLU A 68 2.61 3.77 -12.70
CA GLU A 68 1.92 4.44 -13.80
C GLU A 68 0.58 5.01 -13.33
N ARG A 69 0.27 6.26 -13.71
CA ARG A 69 -1.02 6.92 -13.43
C ARG A 69 -2.16 6.41 -14.32
N THR A 70 -2.11 5.15 -14.74
CA THR A 70 -3.29 4.56 -15.36
C THR A 70 -4.32 4.46 -14.25
N THR A 71 -5.37 5.27 -14.36
CA THR A 71 -6.51 5.25 -13.47
C THR A 71 -6.87 3.80 -13.20
N ALA A 72 -6.72 3.36 -11.95
CA ALA A 72 -7.32 2.13 -11.47
C ALA A 72 -8.85 2.33 -11.45
N ARG A 73 -9.45 2.56 -12.62
CA ARG A 73 -10.88 2.43 -12.83
C ARG A 73 -11.12 0.93 -12.77
N VAL A 74 -11.57 0.46 -11.62
CA VAL A 74 -12.35 -0.77 -11.55
C VAL A 74 -13.56 -0.51 -12.46
N PRO A 75 -13.75 -1.27 -13.55
CA PRO A 75 -15.00 -1.19 -14.30
C PRO A 75 -16.12 -1.71 -13.39
N ASP A 76 -17.22 -0.95 -13.32
CA ASP A 76 -18.50 -1.41 -12.75
C ASP A 76 -18.99 -2.70 -13.44
#